data_AF-A0AAJ7J114-F1
#
_entry.id   AF-A0AAJ7J114-F1
#
_cell.length_a   1.000
_cell.length_b   1.000
_cell.length_c   1.000
_cell.angle_alpha   90.00
_cell.angle_beta   90.00
_cell.angle_gamma   90.00
#
_symmetry.space_group_name_H-M   'P 1'
#
loop_
_entity.id
_entity.type
_entity.pdbx_description
1 polymer ?
#
loop_
_entity_poly.entity_id
_entity_poly.type
_entity_poly.pdbx_seq_one_letter_code
_entity_poly.pdbx_strand_id
1 'polypeptide(L)'
;MALILNKLQFAASIIRPSLTSRVIPVKCMHPTITKLNEVEQSDQLALQRAPISKDRTTIIPVEVSIRYLKSRAYRETYGDDPVWKIYRRNFKGQFPPKKTRKLCIRGGVIDTGSPCPICRDEYLILDYRNIDLLKQFISEHDGSLLSYNYTNLCQKAYKDLRVAVMKAKEYGLLTFDVPYIYYDYTIWNH
;
A
#
# COMPACT_ATOMS: atom_id res chain seq x y z
N MET A 1 -39.33 -8.73 74.88
CA MET A 1 -39.44 -9.75 73.82
C MET A 1 -38.27 -9.58 72.87
N ALA A 2 -37.57 -10.68 72.62
CA ALA A 2 -36.29 -10.91 71.93
C ALA A 2 -35.82 -9.96 70.80
N LEU A 3 -34.49 -9.69 70.84
CA LEU A 3 -33.44 -9.87 69.81
C LEU A 3 -33.86 -9.74 68.32
N ILE A 4 -33.12 -9.00 67.49
CA ILE A 4 -32.02 -9.56 66.67
C ILE A 4 -31.07 -8.43 66.20
N LEU A 5 -29.77 -8.69 66.37
CA LEU A 5 -28.63 -7.98 65.81
C LEU A 5 -28.66 -7.97 64.26
N ASN A 6 -28.11 -6.93 63.63
CA ASN A 6 -27.09 -7.19 62.61
C ASN A 6 -26.07 -6.05 62.52
N LYS A 7 -24.81 -6.50 62.43
CA LYS A 7 -23.58 -5.80 62.77
C LYS A 7 -23.10 -4.86 61.67
N LEU A 8 -22.61 -3.71 62.12
CA LEU A 8 -21.52 -2.95 61.50
C LEU A 8 -20.33 -3.88 61.18
N GLN A 9 -19.65 -3.66 60.06
CA GLN A 9 -18.26 -3.20 60.04
C GLN A 9 -17.67 -3.24 58.62
N PHE A 10 -17.18 -2.08 58.21
CA PHE A 10 -16.17 -1.90 57.18
C PHE A 10 -14.97 -2.82 57.46
N ALA A 11 -14.59 -3.65 56.50
CA ALA A 11 -13.35 -4.42 56.55
C ALA A 11 -12.35 -3.85 55.54
N ALA A 12 -11.18 -3.53 56.09
CA ALA A 12 -10.08 -2.84 55.48
C ALA A 12 -9.43 -3.60 54.30
N SER A 13 -8.90 -2.81 53.38
CA SER A 13 -7.93 -3.21 52.36
C SER A 13 -6.71 -3.90 52.99
N ILE A 14 -6.52 -5.18 52.68
CA ILE A 14 -5.29 -5.91 53.03
C ILE A 14 -4.26 -5.66 51.93
N ILE A 15 -3.28 -4.82 52.28
CA ILE A 15 -2.00 -4.68 51.59
C ILE A 15 -1.27 -6.03 51.70
N ARG A 16 -0.92 -6.63 50.56
CA ARG A 16 0.03 -7.76 50.52
C ARG A 16 1.42 -7.23 50.18
N PRO A 17 2.42 -7.33 51.08
CA PRO A 17 3.81 -7.26 50.70
C PRO A 17 4.38 -8.68 50.63
N SER A 18 4.95 -9.05 49.49
CA SER A 18 6.07 -10.01 49.49
C SER A 18 6.91 -9.81 48.23
N LEU A 19 7.98 -9.04 48.42
CA LEU A 19 9.14 -9.03 47.55
C LEU A 19 9.76 -10.43 47.56
N THR A 20 9.61 -11.18 46.47
CA THR A 20 10.50 -12.30 46.18
C THR A 20 11.50 -11.81 45.13
N SER A 21 12.72 -11.51 45.58
CA SER A 21 13.85 -11.31 44.69
C SER A 21 14.08 -12.62 43.93
N ARG A 22 13.64 -12.70 42.68
CA ARG A 22 14.08 -13.75 41.76
C ARG A 22 15.55 -13.49 41.45
N VAL A 23 16.45 -14.07 42.24
CA VAL A 23 17.85 -14.19 41.86
C VAL A 23 17.88 -15.22 40.74
N ILE A 24 18.08 -14.75 39.51
CA ILE A 24 18.34 -15.62 38.35
C ILE A 24 19.84 -15.93 38.40
N PRO A 25 20.27 -17.18 38.61
CA PRO A 25 21.68 -17.52 38.51
C PRO A 25 22.09 -17.45 37.03
N VAL A 26 22.86 -16.44 36.65
CA VAL A 26 23.47 -16.37 35.32
C VAL A 26 24.66 -17.33 35.32
N LYS A 27 24.48 -18.53 34.77
CA LYS A 27 25.63 -19.33 34.31
C LYS A 27 26.15 -18.69 33.03
N CYS A 28 27.16 -17.85 33.16
CA CYS A 28 27.98 -17.40 32.05
C CYS A 28 28.80 -18.60 31.56
N MET A 29 28.25 -19.40 30.65
CA MET A 29 29.07 -20.26 29.81
C MET A 29 29.52 -19.38 28.65
N HIS A 30 30.78 -18.96 28.63
CA HIS A 30 31.39 -18.43 27.41
C HIS A 30 31.64 -19.61 26.47
N PRO A 31 30.97 -19.68 25.30
CA PRO A 31 31.46 -20.54 24.25
C PRO A 31 32.68 -19.85 23.64
N THR A 32 33.86 -20.39 23.91
CA THR A 32 35.05 -20.11 23.11
C THR A 32 34.83 -20.75 21.75
N ILE A 33 34.20 -20.02 20.82
CA ILE A 33 34.16 -20.42 19.42
C ILE A 33 35.40 -19.82 18.76
N THR A 34 36.33 -20.72 18.50
CA THR A 34 37.47 -20.59 17.60
C THR A 34 37.10 -19.81 16.35
N LYS A 35 37.86 -18.74 16.07
CA LYS A 35 37.89 -18.08 14.77
C LYS A 35 38.40 -19.06 13.72
N LEU A 36 37.49 -19.65 12.96
CA LEU A 36 37.77 -20.21 11.64
C LEU A 36 36.57 -19.89 10.78
N ASN A 37 36.83 -19.16 9.68
CA ASN A 37 36.11 -19.10 8.40
C ASN A 37 36.03 -17.66 7.88
N GLU A 38 37.11 -17.22 7.25
CA GLU A 38 37.15 -16.05 6.36
C GLU A 38 36.39 -16.29 5.03
N VAL A 39 35.39 -17.18 5.01
CA VAL A 39 34.66 -17.58 3.79
C VAL A 39 33.16 -17.23 3.86
N GLU A 40 32.63 -16.80 5.01
CA GLU A 40 31.18 -16.56 5.16
C GLU A 40 30.72 -15.14 4.76
N GLN A 41 31.63 -14.20 4.51
CA GLN A 41 31.25 -12.80 4.25
C GLN A 41 30.61 -12.56 2.88
N SER A 42 30.91 -13.38 1.87
CA SER A 42 30.26 -13.28 0.55
C SER A 42 28.85 -13.86 0.55
N ASP A 43 28.61 -14.92 1.32
CA ASP A 43 27.37 -15.70 1.25
C ASP A 43 26.27 -15.14 2.16
N GLN A 44 26.63 -14.52 3.29
CA GLN A 44 25.66 -13.84 4.14
C GLN A 44 25.02 -12.61 3.47
N LEU A 45 25.71 -11.98 2.51
CA LEU A 45 25.15 -10.90 1.70
C LEU A 45 24.16 -11.39 0.63
N ALA A 46 24.24 -12.67 0.25
CA ALA A 46 23.32 -13.29 -0.70
C ALA A 46 21.99 -13.69 -0.04
N LEU A 47 21.99 -14.01 1.26
CA LEU A 47 20.80 -14.46 2.00
C LEU A 47 19.78 -13.35 2.31
N GLN A 48 20.12 -12.08 2.09
CA GLN A 48 19.24 -10.93 2.35
C GLN A 48 18.55 -10.37 1.09
N ARG A 49 18.88 -10.87 -0.09
CA ARG A 49 18.24 -10.40 -1.33
C ARG A 49 16.95 -11.18 -1.53
N ALA A 50 15.84 -10.45 -1.69
CA ALA A 50 14.58 -11.07 -2.06
C ALA A 50 14.73 -11.75 -3.44
N PRO A 51 13.87 -12.73 -3.77
CA PRO A 51 13.94 -13.38 -5.07
C PRO A 51 13.75 -12.32 -6.17
N ILE A 52 14.62 -12.35 -7.18
CA ILE A 52 14.69 -11.36 -8.28
C ILE A 52 13.31 -11.01 -8.87
N SER A 53 12.39 -11.97 -8.92
CA SER A 53 11.04 -11.78 -9.45
C SER A 53 10.13 -10.84 -8.62
N LYS A 54 10.44 -10.63 -7.34
CA LYS A 54 9.66 -9.80 -6.40
C LYS A 54 10.31 -8.47 -6.09
N ASP A 55 11.52 -8.23 -6.57
CA ASP A 55 12.29 -7.04 -6.27
C ASP A 55 11.72 -5.83 -7.02
N ARG A 56 11.50 -4.75 -6.29
CA ARG A 56 10.91 -3.47 -6.76
C ARG A 56 11.74 -2.28 -6.26
N THR A 57 13.03 -2.49 -6.08
CA THR A 57 14.00 -1.48 -5.62
C THR A 57 14.54 -0.64 -6.78
N THR A 58 14.48 -1.16 -8.00
CA THR A 58 14.94 -0.48 -9.21
C THR A 58 14.03 0.70 -9.56
N ILE A 59 14.64 1.85 -9.80
CA ILE A 59 13.93 3.05 -10.25
C ILE A 59 13.89 3.00 -11.78
N ILE A 60 12.70 2.78 -12.32
CA ILE A 60 12.49 2.73 -13.77
C ILE A 60 12.08 4.13 -14.24
N PRO A 61 12.72 4.67 -15.30
CA PRO A 61 12.35 5.97 -15.83
C PRO A 61 11.02 5.91 -16.60
N VAL A 62 10.31 7.03 -16.63
CA VAL A 62 8.95 7.13 -17.21
C VAL A 62 8.96 6.87 -18.71
N GLU A 63 10.04 7.26 -19.39
CA GLU A 63 10.23 7.07 -20.82
C GLU A 63 10.23 5.59 -21.20
N VAL A 64 10.75 4.72 -20.32
CA VAL A 64 10.71 3.26 -20.50
C VAL A 64 9.29 2.74 -20.35
N SER A 65 8.51 3.26 -19.39
CA SER A 65 7.10 2.90 -19.22
C SER A 65 6.26 3.27 -20.45
N ILE A 66 6.46 4.48 -21.00
CA ILE A 66 5.77 4.93 -22.23
C ILE A 66 6.17 4.05 -23.42
N ARG A 67 7.45 3.69 -23.54
CA ARG A 67 7.92 2.77 -24.59
C ARG A 67 7.32 1.37 -24.42
N TYR A 68 7.19 0.90 -23.18
CA TYR A 68 6.61 -0.40 -22.87
C TYR A 68 5.15 -0.50 -23.32
N LEU A 69 4.33 0.52 -23.09
CA LEU A 69 2.93 0.55 -23.56
C LEU A 69 2.80 0.42 -25.08
N LYS A 70 3.77 0.94 -25.83
CA LYS A 70 3.83 0.84 -27.30
C LYS A 70 4.44 -0.47 -27.79
N SER A 71 4.99 -1.29 -26.89
CA SER A 71 5.72 -2.50 -27.25
C SER A 71 4.78 -3.65 -27.62
N ARG A 72 5.31 -4.63 -28.37
CA ARG A 72 4.59 -5.87 -28.70
C ARG A 72 4.25 -6.67 -27.45
N ALA A 73 5.15 -6.68 -26.46
CA ALA A 73 4.98 -7.40 -25.21
C ALA A 73 3.72 -6.94 -24.45
N TYR A 74 3.51 -5.62 -24.33
CA TYR A 74 2.32 -5.08 -23.66
C TYR A 74 1.03 -5.50 -24.38
N ARG A 75 1.03 -5.45 -25.72
CA ARG A 75 -0.13 -5.87 -26.53
C ARG A 75 -0.40 -7.36 -26.40
N GLU A 76 0.62 -8.20 -26.37
CA GLU A 76 0.46 -9.64 -26.16
C GLU A 76 -0.09 -9.97 -24.76
N THR A 77 0.28 -9.20 -23.73
CA THR A 77 -0.14 -9.47 -22.35
C THR A 77 -1.53 -8.93 -21.99
N TYR A 78 -1.88 -7.74 -22.49
CA TYR A 78 -3.11 -7.04 -22.10
C TYR A 78 -4.12 -6.89 -23.25
N GLY A 79 -3.67 -6.94 -24.50
CA GLY A 79 -4.51 -6.72 -25.67
C GLY A 79 -5.03 -5.28 -25.73
N ASP A 80 -6.30 -5.13 -26.08
CA ASP A 80 -7.00 -3.85 -26.17
C ASP A 80 -7.72 -3.47 -24.87
N ASP A 81 -7.73 -4.38 -23.89
CA ASP A 81 -8.41 -4.20 -22.62
C ASP A 81 -7.55 -3.40 -21.61
N PRO A 82 -8.18 -2.65 -20.67
CA PRO A 82 -7.44 -1.94 -19.65
C PRO A 82 -6.74 -2.91 -18.70
N VAL A 83 -5.56 -2.52 -18.20
CA VAL A 83 -4.65 -3.37 -17.40
C VAL A 83 -5.35 -4.08 -16.23
N TRP A 84 -6.29 -3.40 -15.58
CA TRP A 84 -6.96 -3.90 -14.38
C TRP A 84 -8.09 -4.91 -14.66
N LYS A 85 -8.55 -5.07 -15.91
CA LYS A 85 -9.70 -5.94 -16.27
C LYS A 85 -9.42 -7.42 -16.01
N ILE A 86 -8.23 -7.89 -16.36
CA ILE A 86 -7.83 -9.30 -16.18
C ILE A 86 -7.55 -9.66 -14.71
N TYR A 87 -7.54 -8.68 -13.80
CA TYR A 87 -7.18 -8.90 -12.41
C TYR A 87 -8.41 -9.14 -11.54
N ARG A 88 -8.38 -10.26 -10.79
CA ARG A 88 -9.38 -10.58 -9.77
C ARG A 88 -8.74 -10.67 -8.41
N ARG A 89 -9.32 -9.96 -7.44
CA ARG A 89 -8.84 -9.98 -6.06
C ARG A 89 -9.48 -11.12 -5.27
N ASN A 90 -8.65 -11.81 -4.49
CA ASN A 90 -9.12 -12.80 -3.51
C ASN A 90 -9.57 -12.09 -2.21
N PHE A 91 -10.79 -12.36 -1.77
CA PHE A 91 -11.35 -11.93 -0.49
C PHE A 91 -12.37 -12.99 -0.01
N LYS A 92 -12.71 -12.96 1.28
CA LYS A 92 -13.63 -13.92 1.89
C LYS A 92 -15.08 -13.45 1.70
N GLY A 93 -15.97 -14.38 1.34
CA GLY A 93 -17.41 -14.15 1.23
C GLY A 93 -17.85 -13.64 -0.15
N GLN A 94 -19.13 -13.29 -0.26
CA GLN A 94 -19.74 -12.80 -1.49
C GLN A 94 -19.35 -11.35 -1.80
N PHE A 95 -19.25 -10.51 -0.78
CA PHE A 95 -18.99 -9.08 -0.92
C PHE A 95 -17.54 -8.73 -0.61
N PRO A 96 -16.87 -7.92 -1.44
CA PRO A 96 -15.53 -7.45 -1.16
C PRO A 96 -15.50 -6.51 0.06
N PRO A 97 -14.36 -6.42 0.77
CA PRO A 97 -14.19 -5.40 1.80
C PRO A 97 -14.29 -4.00 1.18
N LYS A 98 -14.91 -3.06 1.90
CA LYS A 98 -15.11 -1.66 1.44
C LYS A 98 -13.83 -0.94 1.02
N LYS A 99 -12.69 -1.36 1.57
CA LYS A 99 -11.36 -0.79 1.30
C LYS A 99 -10.41 -1.87 0.82
N THR A 100 -9.59 -1.52 -0.16
CA THR A 100 -8.51 -2.39 -0.61
C THR A 100 -7.36 -2.42 0.39
N ARG A 101 -6.33 -3.25 0.16
CA ARG A 101 -5.16 -3.32 1.04
C ARG A 101 -4.37 -2.00 0.95
N LYS A 102 -3.67 -1.63 2.03
CA LYS A 102 -2.90 -0.38 2.06
C LYS A 102 -1.84 -0.34 0.97
N LEU A 103 -0.97 -1.35 0.93
CA LEU A 103 0.21 -1.46 0.05
C LEU A 103 0.33 -2.89 -0.47
N CYS A 104 0.89 -3.08 -1.67
CA CYS A 104 1.36 -4.41 -2.14
C CYS A 104 2.87 -4.60 -1.94
N ILE A 105 3.63 -3.50 -2.04
CA ILE A 105 5.09 -3.47 -1.96
C ILE A 105 5.47 -2.91 -0.59
N ARG A 106 6.35 -3.62 0.13
CA ARG A 106 6.92 -3.20 1.42
C ARG A 106 8.43 -3.33 1.35
N GLY A 107 9.16 -2.29 1.74
CA GLY A 107 10.63 -2.30 1.71
C GLY A 107 11.24 -2.61 0.33
N GLY A 108 10.56 -2.22 -0.75
CA GLY A 108 11.02 -2.51 -2.12
C GLY A 108 10.81 -3.94 -2.57
N VAL A 109 10.03 -4.75 -1.84
CA VAL A 109 9.72 -6.15 -2.21
C VAL A 109 8.21 -6.36 -2.24
N ILE A 110 7.72 -7.18 -3.18
CA ILE A 110 6.32 -7.60 -3.21
C ILE A 110 6.04 -8.53 -2.03
N ASP A 111 5.26 -8.02 -1.08
CA ASP A 111 4.81 -8.75 0.13
C ASP A 111 3.61 -9.65 -0.15
N THR A 112 2.76 -9.27 -1.12
CA THR A 112 1.51 -10.00 -1.39
C THR A 112 1.67 -11.09 -2.46
N GLY A 113 1.05 -12.26 -2.26
CA GLY A 113 1.03 -13.33 -3.28
C GLY A 113 0.24 -12.99 -4.56
N SER A 114 -0.75 -12.10 -4.48
CA SER A 114 -1.51 -11.57 -5.62
C SER A 114 -1.41 -10.04 -5.64
N PRO A 115 -0.33 -9.44 -6.16
CA PRO A 115 -0.14 -7.99 -6.23
C PRO A 115 -1.21 -7.30 -7.09
N CYS A 116 -1.38 -5.99 -6.91
CA CYS A 116 -2.32 -5.19 -7.71
C CYS A 116 -1.90 -5.14 -9.20
N PRO A 117 -2.81 -4.81 -10.15
CA PRO A 117 -2.49 -4.75 -11.58
C PRO A 117 -1.29 -3.87 -11.93
N ILE A 118 -1.09 -2.77 -11.20
CA ILE A 118 0.06 -1.87 -11.34
C ILE A 118 1.29 -2.38 -10.58
N CYS A 119 1.10 -3.09 -9.48
CA CYS A 119 2.18 -3.51 -8.60
C CYS A 119 2.86 -4.80 -9.08
N ARG A 120 2.16 -5.60 -9.89
CA ARG A 120 2.65 -6.86 -10.43
C ARG A 120 3.70 -6.64 -11.52
N ASP A 121 3.51 -5.60 -12.32
CA ASP A 121 4.32 -5.27 -13.49
C ASP A 121 5.16 -4.03 -13.18
N GLU A 122 6.47 -4.15 -13.37
CA GLU A 122 7.45 -3.11 -13.02
C GLU A 122 7.38 -1.92 -13.97
N TYR A 123 7.01 -2.19 -15.23
CA TYR A 123 7.03 -1.18 -16.29
C TYR A 123 5.77 -0.30 -16.31
N LEU A 124 4.77 -0.61 -15.49
CA LEU A 124 3.55 0.19 -15.36
C LEU A 124 3.72 1.26 -14.29
N ILE A 125 4.24 2.42 -14.72
CA ILE A 125 4.56 3.53 -13.83
C ILE A 125 3.48 4.59 -13.93
N LEU A 126 2.91 4.94 -12.78
CA LEU A 126 1.88 5.97 -12.67
C LEU A 126 2.52 7.35 -12.65
N ASP A 127 2.58 7.98 -13.82
CA ASP A 127 3.12 9.32 -14.00
C ASP A 127 2.20 10.19 -14.86
N TYR A 128 2.23 11.50 -14.61
CA TYR A 128 1.39 12.48 -15.32
C TYR A 128 1.69 12.58 -16.82
N ARG A 129 2.92 12.21 -17.21
CA ARG A 129 3.37 12.16 -18.61
C ARG A 129 2.82 10.95 -19.37
N ASN A 130 2.42 9.90 -18.66
CA ASN A 130 1.95 8.66 -19.26
C ASN A 130 0.41 8.67 -19.41
N ILE A 131 -0.06 9.47 -20.36
CA ILE A 131 -1.49 9.71 -20.57
C ILE A 131 -2.21 8.42 -20.98
N ASP A 132 -1.58 7.58 -21.81
CA ASP A 132 -2.17 6.33 -22.32
C ASP A 132 -2.48 5.35 -21.19
N LEU A 133 -1.64 5.29 -20.16
CA LEU A 133 -1.92 4.50 -18.96
C LEU A 133 -3.00 5.14 -18.08
N LEU A 134 -2.92 6.45 -17.85
CA LEU A 134 -3.85 7.16 -16.96
C LEU A 134 -5.29 7.12 -17.48
N LYS A 135 -5.49 7.24 -18.80
CA LYS A 135 -6.80 7.17 -19.46
C LYS A 135 -7.55 5.87 -19.12
N GLN A 136 -6.84 4.75 -18.99
CA GLN A 136 -7.46 3.46 -18.64
C GLN A 136 -8.12 3.43 -17.25
N PHE A 137 -7.79 4.37 -16.37
CA PHE A 137 -8.35 4.48 -15.02
C PHE A 137 -9.41 5.58 -14.89
N ILE A 138 -9.79 6.22 -16.00
CA ILE A 138 -10.79 7.28 -16.04
C ILE A 138 -12.03 6.76 -16.77
N SER A 139 -13.21 7.10 -16.26
CA SER A 139 -14.48 6.83 -16.93
C SER A 139 -14.56 7.65 -18.22
N GLU A 140 -14.90 7.00 -19.33
CA GLU A 140 -15.08 7.66 -20.64
C GLU A 140 -16.24 8.66 -20.64
N HIS A 141 -17.28 8.39 -19.85
CA HIS A 141 -18.50 9.20 -19.82
C HIS A 141 -18.40 10.36 -18.83
N ASP A 142 -17.92 10.10 -17.61
CA ASP A 142 -17.95 11.09 -16.53
C ASP A 142 -16.63 11.87 -16.40
N GLY A 143 -15.56 11.41 -17.03
CA GLY A 143 -14.20 11.91 -16.79
C GLY A 143 -13.71 11.70 -15.34
N SER A 144 -14.44 10.89 -14.57
CA SER A 144 -14.18 10.63 -13.16
C SER A 144 -13.19 9.48 -12.98
N LEU A 145 -12.41 9.53 -11.89
CA LEU A 145 -11.42 8.50 -11.60
C LEU A 145 -12.11 7.23 -11.06
N LEU A 146 -11.82 6.08 -11.67
CA LEU A 146 -12.36 4.80 -11.24
C LEU A 146 -11.85 4.42 -9.85
N SER A 147 -12.76 4.18 -8.92
CA SER A 147 -12.43 3.81 -7.54
C SER A 147 -11.61 2.52 -7.46
N TYR A 148 -10.75 2.41 -6.44
CA TYR A 148 -9.98 1.20 -6.17
C TYR A 148 -10.85 -0.05 -5.92
N ASN A 149 -12.14 0.12 -5.60
CA ASN A 149 -13.06 -1.02 -5.45
C ASN A 149 -13.41 -1.67 -6.79
N TYR A 150 -13.35 -0.90 -7.87
CA TYR A 150 -13.59 -1.37 -9.23
C TYR A 150 -12.28 -1.85 -9.87
N THR A 151 -11.23 -1.03 -9.81
CA THR A 151 -9.91 -1.31 -10.43
C THR A 151 -9.05 -2.27 -9.60
N ASN A 152 -9.44 -2.60 -8.36
CA ASN A 152 -8.74 -3.50 -7.45
C ASN A 152 -7.29 -3.10 -7.10
N LEU A 153 -6.97 -1.80 -7.20
CA LEU A 153 -5.66 -1.25 -6.82
C LEU A 153 -5.43 -1.25 -5.30
N CYS A 154 -4.16 -1.25 -4.87
CA CYS A 154 -3.84 -0.93 -3.48
C CYS A 154 -4.03 0.57 -3.21
N GLN A 155 -4.24 0.94 -1.95
CA GLN A 155 -4.55 2.33 -1.60
C GLN A 155 -3.41 3.30 -1.94
N LYS A 156 -2.15 2.87 -1.83
CA LYS A 156 -1.00 3.69 -2.27
C LYS A 156 -1.01 3.91 -3.78
N ALA A 157 -1.10 2.86 -4.59
CA ALA A 157 -1.14 3.01 -6.04
C ALA A 157 -2.32 3.90 -6.48
N TYR A 158 -3.47 3.79 -5.82
CA TYR A 158 -4.60 4.67 -6.09
C TYR A 158 -4.34 6.14 -5.69
N LYS A 159 -3.63 6.37 -4.58
CA LYS A 159 -3.20 7.72 -4.18
C LYS A 159 -2.22 8.30 -5.20
N ASP A 160 -1.25 7.51 -5.63
CA ASP A 160 -0.25 7.91 -6.62
C ASP A 160 -0.92 8.20 -7.97
N LEU A 161 -1.87 7.36 -8.39
CA LEU A 161 -2.73 7.58 -9.57
C LEU A 161 -3.49 8.91 -9.48
N ARG A 162 -4.14 9.18 -8.35
CA ARG A 162 -4.87 10.43 -8.13
C ARG A 162 -3.95 11.65 -8.29
N VAL A 163 -2.76 11.60 -7.71
CA VAL A 163 -1.76 12.68 -7.83
C VAL A 163 -1.31 12.83 -9.28
N ALA A 164 -1.03 11.73 -9.99
CA ALA A 164 -0.63 11.77 -11.40
C ALA A 164 -1.72 12.38 -12.29
N VAL A 165 -2.98 12.00 -12.08
CA VAL A 165 -4.13 12.56 -12.83
C VAL A 165 -4.34 14.03 -12.52
N MET A 166 -4.25 14.44 -11.25
CA MET A 166 -4.33 15.86 -10.88
C MET A 166 -3.24 16.67 -11.59
N LYS A 167 -1.99 16.23 -11.51
CA LYS A 167 -0.87 16.87 -12.22
C LYS A 167 -1.10 16.92 -13.73
N ALA A 168 -1.58 15.84 -14.33
CA ALA A 168 -1.85 15.80 -15.77
C ALA A 168 -2.93 16.82 -16.19
N LYS A 169 -3.95 17.05 -15.35
CA LYS A 169 -4.96 18.09 -15.56
C LYS A 169 -4.36 19.49 -15.41
N GLU A 170 -3.56 19.72 -14.38
CA GLU A 170 -2.88 21.01 -14.13
C GLU A 170 -1.93 21.40 -15.27
N TYR A 171 -1.17 20.44 -15.80
CA TYR A 171 -0.29 20.67 -16.96
C TYR A 171 -1.03 20.75 -18.30
N GLY A 172 -2.36 20.55 -18.32
CA GLY A 172 -3.15 20.54 -19.56
C GLY A 172 -2.87 19.35 -20.48
N LEU A 173 -2.25 18.29 -19.97
CA LEU A 173 -1.98 17.05 -20.74
C LEU A 173 -3.23 16.18 -20.86
N LEU A 174 -4.13 16.26 -19.87
CA LEU A 174 -5.38 15.53 -19.83
C LEU A 174 -6.54 16.53 -19.93
N THR A 175 -7.42 16.33 -20.91
CA THR A 175 -8.63 17.13 -21.08
C THR A 175 -9.67 16.78 -20.01
N PHE A 176 -10.34 17.80 -19.48
CA PHE A 176 -11.43 17.64 -18.51
C PHE A 176 -12.40 18.82 -18.61
N ASP A 177 -13.63 18.61 -18.14
CA ASP A 177 -14.65 19.64 -18.14
C ASP A 177 -14.41 20.64 -17.01
N VAL A 178 -14.39 21.93 -17.38
CA VAL A 178 -14.27 23.05 -16.44
C VAL A 178 -15.64 23.71 -16.32
N PRO A 179 -16.20 23.87 -15.11
CA PRO A 179 -17.47 24.56 -14.93
C PRO A 179 -17.31 26.04 -15.25
N TYR A 180 -18.29 26.61 -15.94
CA TYR A 180 -18.37 28.06 -16.16
C TYR A 180 -18.83 28.75 -14.88
N ILE A 181 -18.12 29.80 -14.48
CA ILE A 181 -18.50 30.69 -13.37
C ILE A 181 -19.11 31.95 -13.99
N TYR A 182 -20.36 32.24 -13.64
CA TYR A 182 -21.05 33.46 -14.03
C TYR A 182 -20.89 34.51 -12.93
N TYR A 183 -20.48 35.72 -13.30
CA TYR A 183 -20.38 36.85 -12.39
C TYR A 183 -21.51 37.83 -12.67
N ASP A 184 -22.21 38.25 -11.62
CA ASP A 184 -23.13 39.38 -11.71
C ASP A 184 -22.36 40.67 -11.47
N TYR A 185 -22.24 41.50 -12.51
CA TYR A 185 -21.51 42.76 -12.45
C TYR A 185 -22.40 43.93 -11.99
N THR A 186 -23.71 43.74 -11.88
CA THR A 186 -24.65 44.81 -11.49
C THR A 186 -24.41 45.31 -10.06
N ILE A 187 -23.92 44.43 -9.17
CA ILE A 187 -23.59 44.74 -7.77
C ILE A 187 -22.48 45.79 -7.60
N TRP A 188 -21.72 46.10 -8.65
CA TRP A 188 -20.58 47.02 -8.60
C TRP A 188 -20.84 48.38 -9.26
N ASN A 189 -22.01 48.58 -9.88
CA ASN A 189 -22.41 49.88 -10.42
C ASN A 189 -23.14 50.68 -9.33
N HIS A 190 -22.43 51.60 -8.68
CA HIS A 190 -22.99 52.63 -7.79
C HIS A 190 -23.38 53.90 -8.54
#